data_AF-A0A2E8PB83-F1
#
_entry.id   AF-A0A2E8PB83-F1
#
_cell.length_a   1.000
_cell.length_b   1.000
_cell.length_c   1.000
_cell.angle_alpha   90.00
_cell.angle_beta   90.00
_cell.angle_gamma   90.00
#
_symmetry.space_group_name_H-M   'P 1'
#
loop_
_entity.id
_entity.type
_entity.pdbx_description
1 polymer ?
#
loop_
_entity_poly.entity_id
_entity_poly.type
_entity_poly.pdbx_seq_one_letter_code
_entity_poly.pdbx_strand_id
1 'polypeptide(L)'
;MNEFDGPRRRVPRIVWWMAFGCGVVVLLIGVAGLVGGVGPLRSLGLVTNDLQPVAYRTTLDERQIEVAVALPPGGLCPDANIQVTAFERGARVEVEAQVQTSQTSDCPVTGIVGDRVWANVALKTPLGERQVIRAVDREPLPREDA
;
A
#
# COMPACT_ATOMS: atom_id res chain seq x y z
N MET A 1 -13.27 69.87 -2.65
CA MET A 1 -13.16 68.78 -1.66
C MET A 1 -13.29 67.49 -2.46
N ASN A 2 -12.20 66.71 -2.54
CA ASN A 2 -12.06 65.59 -3.46
C ASN A 2 -12.90 64.39 -2.98
N GLU A 3 -13.79 63.89 -3.83
CA GLU A 3 -14.26 62.51 -3.72
C GLU A 3 -13.97 61.81 -5.04
N PHE A 4 -12.90 61.02 -5.01
CA PHE A 4 -12.41 60.20 -6.10
C PHE A 4 -13.39 59.04 -6.29
N ASP A 5 -14.37 59.19 -7.17
CA ASP A 5 -15.19 58.07 -7.66
C ASP A 5 -14.32 57.20 -8.59
N GLY A 6 -13.56 56.29 -8.00
CA GLY A 6 -12.79 55.29 -8.73
C GLY A 6 -13.73 54.37 -9.54
N PRO A 7 -13.39 54.01 -10.79
CA PRO A 7 -14.28 53.22 -11.63
C PRO A 7 -14.54 51.87 -10.97
N ARG A 8 -15.82 51.55 -10.69
CA ARG A 8 -16.27 50.22 -10.25
C ARG A 8 -15.72 49.17 -11.21
N ARG A 9 -14.62 48.51 -10.82
CA ARG A 9 -14.00 47.41 -11.57
C ARG A 9 -15.02 46.28 -11.68
N ARG A 10 -15.71 46.21 -12.82
CA ARG A 10 -16.56 45.07 -13.16
C ARG A 10 -15.64 43.86 -13.31
N VAL A 11 -15.76 42.91 -12.38
CA VAL A 11 -15.02 41.66 -12.45
C VAL A 11 -15.36 40.98 -13.78
N PRO A 12 -14.37 40.73 -14.66
CA PRO A 12 -14.64 40.16 -15.97
C PRO A 12 -15.22 38.75 -15.80
N ARG A 13 -16.23 38.42 -16.61
CA ARG A 13 -16.95 37.13 -16.56
C ARG A 13 -16.01 35.91 -16.59
N ILE A 14 -14.82 36.05 -17.19
CA ILE A 14 -13.80 35.01 -17.27
C ILE A 14 -13.29 34.56 -15.88
N VAL A 15 -13.25 35.47 -14.90
CA VAL A 15 -12.86 35.15 -13.52
C VAL A 15 -13.91 34.27 -12.85
N TRP A 16 -15.18 34.49 -13.19
CA TRP A 16 -16.30 33.68 -12.69
C TRP A 16 -16.26 32.27 -13.26
N TRP A 17 -15.94 32.12 -14.55
CA TRP A 17 -15.71 30.82 -15.18
C TRP A 17 -14.51 30.08 -14.61
N MET A 18 -13.40 30.77 -14.32
CA MET A 18 -12.25 30.17 -13.65
C MET A 18 -12.59 29.71 -12.23
N ALA A 19 -13.30 30.54 -11.45
CA ALA A 19 -13.72 30.18 -10.10
C ALA A 19 -14.66 28.97 -10.10
N PHE A 20 -15.61 28.93 -11.04
CA PHE A 20 -16.52 27.79 -11.20
C PHE A 20 -15.76 26.52 -11.60
N GLY A 21 -14.87 26.60 -12.60
CA GLY A 21 -14.05 25.46 -13.02
C GLY A 21 -13.16 24.94 -11.89
N CYS A 22 -12.53 25.84 -11.13
CA CYS A 22 -11.71 25.48 -9.98
C CYS A 22 -12.56 24.81 -8.89
N GLY A 23 -13.76 25.33 -8.61
CA GLY A 23 -14.71 24.74 -7.68
C GLY A 23 -15.14 23.33 -8.08
N VAL A 24 -15.42 23.10 -9.37
CA VAL A 24 -15.75 21.78 -9.90
C VAL A 24 -14.58 20.81 -9.76
N VAL A 25 -13.33 21.24 -10.03
CA VAL A 25 -12.15 20.40 -9.85
C VAL A 25 -11.95 20.02 -8.38
N VAL A 26 -12.07 20.97 -7.46
CA VAL A 26 -11.98 20.70 -6.01
C VAL A 26 -13.09 19.74 -5.56
N LEU A 27 -14.32 19.93 -6.05
CA LEU A 27 -15.44 19.04 -5.76
C LEU A 27 -15.15 17.61 -6.27
N LEU A 28 -14.64 17.47 -7.50
CA LEU A 28 -14.31 16.17 -8.09
C LEU A 28 -13.19 15.47 -7.32
N ILE A 29 -12.14 16.19 -6.91
CA ILE A 29 -11.06 15.65 -6.07
C ILE A 29 -11.61 15.21 -4.70
N GLY A 30 -12.47 16.03 -4.09
CA GLY A 30 -13.11 15.73 -2.81
C GLY A 30 -13.97 14.47 -2.88
N VAL A 31 -14.86 14.37 -3.88
CA VAL A 31 -15.73 13.21 -4.09
C VAL A 31 -14.91 11.96 -4.42
N ALA A 32 -13.88 12.07 -5.27
CA ALA A 32 -13.01 10.95 -5.59
C ALA A 32 -12.21 10.46 -4.37
N GLY A 33 -11.73 11.37 -3.51
CA GLY A 33 -11.06 11.02 -2.26
C GLY A 33 -11.99 10.34 -1.25
N LEU A 34 -13.26 10.75 -1.20
CA LEU A 34 -14.26 10.23 -0.26
C LEU A 34 -14.83 8.87 -0.70
N VAL A 35 -15.09 8.69 -2.00
CA VAL A 35 -15.61 7.43 -2.56
C VAL A 35 -14.49 6.41 -2.79
N GLY A 36 -13.29 6.85 -3.16
CA GLY A 36 -12.14 5.98 -3.41
C GLY A 36 -11.41 5.49 -2.16
N GLY A 37 -11.75 5.99 -0.97
CA GLY A 37 -11.10 5.58 0.29
C GLY A 37 -9.63 6.02 0.44
N VAL A 38 -9.15 6.89 -0.45
CA VAL A 38 -7.79 7.45 -0.49
C VAL A 38 -7.75 8.78 0.27
N GLY A 39 -8.19 8.77 1.52
CA GLY A 39 -8.10 9.93 2.41
C GLY A 39 -6.78 9.92 3.18
N PRO A 40 -6.02 11.03 3.25
CA PRO A 40 -4.74 11.10 3.97
C PRO A 40 -4.88 10.92 5.49
N LEU A 41 -6.11 10.98 6.03
CA LEU A 41 -6.38 10.84 7.45
C LEU A 41 -6.37 9.38 7.94
N ARG A 42 -6.39 8.38 7.05
CA ARG A 42 -6.36 6.96 7.45
C ARG A 42 -5.01 6.50 8.00
N SER A 43 -3.92 7.23 7.73
CA SER A 43 -2.59 6.87 8.20
C SER A 43 -2.24 7.41 9.59
N LEU A 44 -3.08 8.27 10.19
CA LEU A 44 -2.79 8.96 11.46
C LEU A 44 -2.84 8.06 12.72
N GLY A 45 -2.85 6.74 12.55
CA GLY A 45 -2.79 5.79 13.65
C GLY A 45 -2.31 4.41 13.22
N LEU A 46 -1.68 4.28 12.05
CA LEU A 46 -1.14 3.01 11.58
C LEU A 46 0.38 3.03 11.63
N VAL A 47 0.96 2.01 12.26
CA VAL A 47 2.40 1.75 12.26
C VAL A 47 2.66 0.65 11.25
N THR A 48 3.62 0.90 10.36
CA THR A 48 4.09 -0.11 9.41
C THR A 48 5.42 -0.66 9.91
N ASN A 49 5.53 -1.98 10.02
CA ASN A 49 6.76 -2.66 10.37
C ASN A 49 7.12 -3.65 9.27
N ASP A 50 8.41 -3.74 8.94
CA ASP A 50 8.90 -4.72 7.99
C ASP A 50 8.85 -6.12 8.60
N LEU A 51 8.42 -7.09 7.80
CA LEU A 51 8.44 -8.51 8.14
C LEU A 51 9.46 -9.23 7.26
N GLN A 52 9.97 -10.37 7.75
CA GLN A 52 10.94 -11.17 7.02
C GLN A 52 10.23 -12.25 6.20
N PRO A 53 10.32 -12.22 4.85
CA PRO A 53 9.96 -13.37 4.02
C PRO A 53 10.95 -14.50 4.28
N VAL A 54 10.48 -15.73 4.45
CA VAL A 54 11.33 -16.88 4.80
C VAL A 54 11.34 -17.99 3.77
N ALA A 55 10.25 -18.17 3.01
CA ALA A 55 10.15 -19.18 1.96
C ALA A 55 9.11 -18.76 0.92
N TYR A 56 9.06 -19.46 -0.22
CA TYR A 56 7.98 -19.35 -1.18
C TYR A 56 7.58 -20.72 -1.71
N ARG A 57 6.33 -20.85 -2.16
CA ARG A 57 5.82 -22.01 -2.88
C ARG A 57 5.02 -21.58 -4.10
N THR A 58 4.99 -22.44 -5.11
CA THR A 58 4.22 -22.20 -6.33
C THR A 58 2.79 -22.68 -6.18
N THR A 59 1.84 -21.95 -6.74
CA THR A 59 0.45 -22.41 -6.80
C THR A 59 0.16 -23.12 -8.13
N LEU A 60 -1.09 -23.55 -8.33
CA LEU A 60 -1.55 -24.08 -9.62
C LEU A 60 -1.56 -23.01 -10.72
N ASP A 61 -1.61 -21.73 -10.36
CA ASP A 61 -1.48 -20.61 -11.29
C ASP A 61 0.00 -20.15 -11.33
N GLU A 62 0.61 -20.20 -12.51
CA GLU A 62 2.01 -19.80 -12.72
C GLU A 62 2.25 -18.30 -12.46
N ARG A 63 1.19 -17.49 -12.42
CA ARG A 63 1.23 -16.07 -12.07
C ARG A 63 0.90 -15.81 -10.60
N GLN A 64 0.74 -16.84 -9.79
CA GLN A 64 0.49 -16.70 -8.37
C GLN A 64 1.46 -17.55 -7.56
N ILE A 65 2.12 -16.91 -6.61
CA ILE A 65 3.00 -17.57 -5.66
C ILE A 65 2.47 -17.31 -4.25
N GLU A 66 2.78 -18.23 -3.35
CA GLU A 66 2.57 -18.01 -1.93
C GLU A 66 3.92 -17.78 -1.26
N VAL A 67 4.00 -16.73 -0.46
CA VAL A 67 5.21 -16.35 0.26
C VAL A 67 4.95 -16.55 1.74
N ALA A 68 5.81 -17.33 2.38
CA ALA A 68 5.83 -17.47 3.83
C ALA A 68 6.54 -16.27 4.45
N VAL A 69 5.88 -15.65 5.42
CA VAL A 69 6.39 -14.52 6.18
C VAL A 69 6.48 -14.93 7.65
N ALA A 70 7.65 -14.70 8.27
CA ALA A 70 7.84 -14.97 9.68
C ALA A 70 6.97 -14.02 10.52
N LEU A 71 6.29 -14.56 11.53
CA LEU A 71 5.59 -13.72 12.49
C LEU A 71 6.59 -12.88 13.30
N PRO A 72 6.25 -11.62 13.61
CA PRO A 72 7.07 -10.81 14.51
C PRO A 72 7.09 -11.43 15.92
N PRO A 73 8.11 -11.15 16.74
CA PRO A 73 8.26 -11.74 18.08
C PRO A 73 7.12 -11.37 19.04
N GLY A 74 6.45 -10.24 18.81
CA GLY A 74 5.24 -9.84 19.53
C GLY A 74 3.94 -10.45 18.98
N GLY A 75 4.05 -11.34 17.98
CA GLY A 75 2.95 -11.93 17.19
C GLY A 75 2.07 -10.89 16.47
N LEU A 76 0.93 -11.34 15.94
CA LEU A 76 0.07 -10.51 15.10
C LEU A 76 -1.25 -10.20 15.77
N CYS A 77 -1.68 -8.94 15.68
CA CYS A 77 -3.04 -8.57 16.03
C CYS A 77 -4.05 -9.06 14.98
N PRO A 78 -5.29 -9.36 15.37
CA PRO A 78 -6.33 -9.77 14.43
C PRO A 78 -6.68 -8.70 13.38
N ASP A 79 -6.48 -7.42 13.71
CA ASP A 79 -6.66 -6.28 12.82
C ASP A 79 -5.40 -5.92 12.02
N ALA A 80 -4.29 -6.64 12.25
CA ALA A 80 -3.06 -6.42 11.53
C ALA A 80 -3.22 -6.86 10.06
N ASN A 81 -2.78 -6.01 9.15
CA ASN A 81 -2.82 -6.29 7.73
C ASN A 81 -1.41 -6.61 7.23
N ILE A 82 -1.18 -7.87 6.82
CA ILE A 82 0.07 -8.29 6.19
C ILE A 82 -0.01 -7.99 4.70
N GLN A 83 0.94 -7.20 4.22
CA GLN A 83 1.09 -6.87 2.81
C GLN A 83 2.40 -7.47 2.31
N VAL A 84 2.31 -8.29 1.27
CA VAL A 84 3.48 -8.85 0.59
C VAL A 84 3.50 -8.33 -0.84
N THR A 85 4.60 -7.68 -1.21
CA THR A 85 4.78 -7.06 -2.51
C THR A 85 5.90 -7.77 -3.26
N ALA A 86 5.63 -8.12 -4.52
CA ALA A 86 6.64 -8.62 -5.44
C ALA A 86 7.05 -7.54 -6.46
N PHE A 87 8.36 -7.29 -6.55
CA PHE A 87 8.96 -6.45 -7.57
C PHE A 87 9.64 -7.31 -8.62
N GLU A 88 9.08 -7.29 -9.83
CA GLU A 88 9.57 -8.07 -10.95
C GLU A 88 10.69 -7.33 -11.70
N ARG A 89 11.92 -7.84 -11.59
CA ARG A 89 13.10 -7.30 -12.28
C ARG A 89 13.70 -8.33 -13.23
N GLY A 90 13.12 -8.46 -14.43
CA GLY A 90 13.59 -9.40 -15.45
C GLY A 90 13.65 -10.83 -14.91
N ALA A 91 14.84 -11.41 -14.81
CA ALA A 91 15.04 -12.78 -14.32
C ALA A 91 14.83 -12.98 -12.81
N ARG A 92 14.55 -11.91 -12.04
CA ARG A 92 14.38 -11.97 -10.58
C ARG A 92 13.02 -11.42 -10.15
N VAL A 93 12.54 -11.94 -9.03
CA VAL A 93 11.37 -11.46 -8.30
C VAL A 93 11.84 -11.10 -6.89
N GLU A 94 11.90 -9.81 -6.58
CA GLU A 94 12.23 -9.32 -5.25
C GLU A 94 10.96 -9.27 -4.41
N VAL A 95 10.99 -9.83 -3.21
CA VAL A 95 9.83 -9.93 -2.33
C VAL A 95 10.08 -9.14 -1.06
N GLU A 96 9.12 -8.30 -0.72
CA GLU A 96 9.08 -7.49 0.50
C GLU A 96 7.78 -7.78 1.24
N ALA A 97 7.85 -7.87 2.57
CA ALA A 97 6.69 -8.10 3.41
C ALA A 97 6.64 -7.04 4.50
N GLN A 98 5.45 -6.52 4.77
CA GLN A 98 5.20 -5.51 5.79
C GLN A 98 3.92 -5.84 6.53
N VAL A 99 3.84 -5.44 7.78
CA VAL A 99 2.60 -5.48 8.57
C VAL A 99 2.21 -4.06 8.93
N GLN A 100 0.94 -3.74 8.67
CA GLN A 100 0.31 -2.53 9.14
C GLN A 100 -0.54 -2.86 10.34
N THR A 101 -0.28 -2.21 11.47
CA THR A 101 -1.03 -2.37 12.72
C THR A 101 -1.47 -1.02 13.25
N SER A 102 -2.52 -0.99 14.07
CA SER A 102 -2.91 0.24 14.76
C SER A 102 -1.88 0.60 15.84
N GLN A 103 -1.65 1.90 16.05
CA GLN A 103 -0.75 2.37 17.09
C GLN A 103 -1.32 2.13 18.50
N THR A 104 -2.65 2.02 18.63
CA THR A 104 -3.36 1.90 19.90
C THR A 104 -3.94 0.51 20.15
N SER A 105 -3.63 -0.47 19.30
CA SER A 105 -4.16 -1.83 19.44
C SER A 105 -3.39 -2.61 20.51
N ASP A 106 -3.99 -2.72 21.70
CA ASP A 106 -3.69 -3.77 22.68
C ASP A 106 -4.63 -4.95 22.43
N CYS A 107 -4.15 -5.90 21.61
CA CYS A 107 -4.93 -7.06 21.20
C CYS A 107 -4.40 -8.34 21.87
N PRO A 108 -5.22 -9.38 22.02
CA PRO A 108 -4.69 -10.72 22.25
C PRO A 108 -3.92 -11.14 21.00
N VAL A 109 -2.60 -11.29 21.17
CA VAL A 109 -1.68 -11.69 20.11
C VAL A 109 -2.06 -13.08 19.58
N THR A 110 -2.08 -13.22 18.27
CA THR A 110 -2.26 -14.51 17.58
C THR A 110 -0.95 -15.00 16.98
N GLY A 111 -0.73 -16.32 17.06
CA GLY A 111 0.46 -17.01 16.56
C GLY A 111 1.58 -17.18 17.60
N ILE A 112 2.38 -18.23 17.43
CA ILE A 112 3.55 -18.52 18.27
C ILE A 112 4.79 -17.97 17.57
N VAL A 113 5.76 -17.45 18.34
CA VAL A 113 7.07 -17.04 17.80
C VAL A 113 7.70 -18.22 17.06
N GLY A 114 7.98 -18.05 15.77
CA GLY A 114 8.47 -19.11 14.87
C GLY A 114 7.40 -19.67 13.92
N ASP A 115 6.13 -19.33 14.11
CA ASP A 115 5.11 -19.56 13.09
C ASP A 115 5.36 -18.68 11.87
N ARG A 116 4.79 -19.12 10.74
CA ARG A 116 4.82 -18.39 9.47
C ARG A 116 3.41 -18.27 8.91
N VAL A 117 3.11 -17.15 8.29
CA VAL A 117 1.87 -16.94 7.53
C VAL A 117 2.17 -16.99 6.04
N TRP A 118 1.34 -17.70 5.29
CA TRP A 118 1.39 -17.73 3.83
C TRP A 118 0.53 -16.61 3.26
N ALA A 119 1.14 -15.74 2.47
CA ALA A 119 0.47 -14.67 1.76
C ALA A 119 0.48 -14.95 0.26
N ASN A 120 -0.69 -14.79 -0.38
CA ASN A 120 -0.84 -14.89 -1.81
C ASN A 120 -0.29 -13.64 -2.51
N VAL A 121 0.57 -13.84 -3.50
CA VAL A 121 1.19 -12.77 -4.28
C VAL A 121 0.97 -13.01 -5.76
N ALA A 122 0.32 -12.05 -6.41
CA ALA A 122 0.11 -12.08 -7.85
C ALA A 122 1.32 -11.47 -8.59
N LEU A 123 1.76 -12.14 -9.65
CA LEU A 123 2.81 -11.73 -10.56
C LEU A 123 2.20 -11.28 -11.90
N LYS A 124 2.81 -10.29 -12.54
CA LYS A 124 2.48 -9.83 -13.89
C LYS A 124 2.93 -10.84 -14.93
N THR A 125 4.07 -11.48 -14.70
CA THR A 125 4.68 -12.47 -15.60
C THR A 125 4.77 -13.81 -14.87
N PRO A 126 4.54 -14.96 -15.55
CA PRO A 126 4.72 -16.27 -14.95
C PRO A 126 6.08 -16.43 -14.25
N LEU A 127 6.12 -17.16 -13.14
CA LEU A 127 7.35 -17.36 -12.37
C LEU A 127 8.42 -18.09 -13.19
N GLY A 128 8.06 -19.20 -13.85
CA GLY A 128 8.99 -20.00 -14.65
C GLY A 128 10.29 -20.35 -13.89
N GLU A 129 11.43 -20.01 -14.47
CA GLU A 129 12.77 -20.23 -13.90
C GLU A 129 13.31 -19.01 -13.13
N ARG A 130 12.47 -18.00 -12.88
CA ARG A 130 12.92 -16.75 -12.24
C ARG A 130 13.24 -17.00 -10.77
N GLN A 131 14.30 -16.34 -10.31
CA GLN A 131 14.74 -16.46 -8.93
C GLN A 131 13.92 -15.55 -8.02
N VAL A 132 13.35 -16.10 -6.97
CA VAL A 132 12.68 -15.34 -5.91
C VAL A 132 13.70 -14.99 -4.83
N ILE A 133 13.85 -13.71 -4.54
CA ILE A 133 14.83 -13.19 -3.58
C ILE A 133 14.16 -12.22 -2.60
N ARG A 134 14.72 -12.05 -1.41
CA ARG A 134 14.26 -11.03 -0.46
C ARG A 134 14.72 -9.65 -0.90
N ALA A 135 13.85 -8.65 -0.80
CA ALA A 135 14.17 -7.29 -1.19
C ALA A 135 15.26 -6.65 -0.29
N VAL A 136 15.26 -6.98 1.00
CA VAL A 136 16.12 -6.38 2.03
C VAL A 136 17.61 -6.69 1.85
N ASP A 137 17.95 -7.97 1.64
CA ASP A 137 19.33 -8.47 1.61
C ASP A 137 19.68 -9.18 0.30
N ARG A 138 18.71 -9.31 -0.61
CA ARG A 138 18.84 -10.02 -1.90
C ARG A 138 19.19 -11.49 -1.76
N GLU A 139 18.98 -12.09 -0.59
CA GLU A 139 19.18 -13.52 -0.43
C GLU A 139 18.08 -14.30 -1.14
N PRO A 140 18.42 -15.43 -1.78
CA PRO A 140 17.43 -16.30 -2.39
C PRO A 140 16.50 -16.88 -1.33
N LEU A 141 15.20 -16.83 -1.62
CA LEU A 141 14.21 -17.50 -0.80
C LEU A 141 14.22 -19.00 -1.13
N PRO A 142 14.21 -19.89 -0.13
CA PRO A 142 14.06 -21.31 -0.36
C PRO A 142 12.67 -21.59 -0.95
N ARG A 143 12.63 -22.49 -1.94
CA ARG A 143 11.38 -23.01 -2.50
C ARG A 143 10.91 -24.18 -1.65
N GLU A 144 9.66 -24.11 -1.20
CA GLU A 144 8.95 -25.20 -0.55
C GLU A 144 7.88 -25.77 -1.49
N ASP A 145 7.52 -27.03 -1.25
CA ASP A 145 6.45 -27.69 -1.99
C ASP A 145 5.07 -27.22 -1.49
N ALA A 146 4.10 -27.21 -2.41
CA ALA A 146 2.73 -26.75 -2.15
C ALA A 146 1.94 -27.71 -1.25
#